data_AF-A0A7V7AJ88-F1
#
_entry.id   AF-A0A7V7AJ88-F1
#
_cell.length_a   1.000
_cell.length_b   1.000
_cell.length_c   1.000
_cell.angle_alpha   90.00
_cell.angle_beta   90.00
_cell.angle_gamma   90.00
#
_symmetry.space_group_name_H-M   'P 1'
#
loop_
_entity.id
_entity.type
_entity.pdbx_description
1 polymer ?
#
loop_
_entity_poly.entity_id
_entity_poly.type
_entity_poly.pdbx_seq_one_letter_code
_entity_poly.pdbx_strand_id
1 'polypeptide(L)' 'GEFVDNLDFRGFRKIVIDEDEMYAANCVRVNDFVVMPAGFPRTKQKLIGDGFKIKEVQMSEFQKIDGGLSCLSLRF' A
#
# COMPACT_ATOMS: atom_id res chain seq x y z
N GLY A 1 -13.02 -3.14 0.47
CA GLY A 1 -12.39 -2.88 1.77
C GLY A 1 -13.24 -1.95 2.61
N GLU A 2 -13.04 -1.94 3.93
CA GLU A 2 -13.89 -1.25 4.92
C GLU A 2 -14.17 0.23 4.64
N PHE A 3 -13.18 0.97 4.11
CA PHE A 3 -13.26 2.43 3.95
C PHE A 3 -13.60 2.93 2.54
N VAL A 4 -13.94 2.04 1.60
CA VAL A 4 -14.17 2.42 0.19
C VAL A 4 -15.27 3.47 0.06
N ASP A 5 -16.36 3.33 0.82
CA ASP A 5 -17.53 4.21 0.79
C ASP A 5 -17.59 5.21 1.95
N ASN A 6 -16.53 5.29 2.76
CA ASN A 6 -16.49 6.24 3.88
C ASN A 6 -16.39 7.68 3.34
N LEU A 7 -17.32 8.52 3.78
CA LEU A 7 -17.49 9.91 3.36
C LEU A 7 -16.30 10.80 3.74
N ASP A 8 -15.55 10.46 4.79
CA ASP A 8 -14.38 11.21 5.24
C ASP A 8 -13.27 11.23 4.16
N PHE A 9 -13.23 10.21 3.29
CA PHE A 9 -12.23 10.07 2.23
C PHE A 9 -12.71 10.56 0.85
N ARG A 10 -13.90 11.19 0.75
CA ARG A 10 -14.49 11.63 -0.53
C ARG A 10 -13.62 12.60 -1.34
N GLY A 11 -12.76 13.39 -0.67
CA GLY A 11 -11.88 14.37 -1.31
C GLY A 11 -10.58 13.79 -1.86
N PHE A 12 -10.29 12.51 -1.61
CA PHE A 12 -9.06 11.86 -2.03
C PHE A 12 -9.26 11.02 -3.30
N ARG A 13 -8.20 10.88 -4.07
CA ARG A 13 -8.12 9.84 -5.11
C ARG A 13 -7.96 8.48 -4.43
N LYS A 14 -9.00 7.67 -4.49
CA LYS A 14 -9.04 6.33 -3.87
C LYS A 14 -8.49 5.30 -4.85
N ILE A 15 -7.41 4.63 -4.46
CA ILE A 15 -6.90 3.43 -5.15
C ILE A 15 -7.46 2.21 -4.42
N VAL A 16 -8.46 1.56 -5.01
CA VAL A 16 -9.14 0.43 -4.36
C VAL A 16 -8.31 -0.83 -4.52
N ILE A 17 -7.93 -1.43 -3.40
CA ILE A 17 -7.18 -2.69 -3.33
C ILE A 17 -8.15 -3.87 -3.40
N ASP A 18 -7.78 -4.91 -4.15
CA ASP A 18 -8.57 -6.13 -4.26
C ASP A 18 -8.52 -6.92 -2.95
N GLU A 19 -9.59 -7.66 -2.62
CA GLU A 19 -9.71 -8.33 -1.30
C GLU A 19 -8.58 -9.33 -1.03
N ASP A 20 -8.12 -10.04 -2.07
CA ASP A 20 -7.03 -11.00 -2.01
C ASP A 20 -5.63 -10.34 -1.99
N GLU A 21 -5.54 -9.02 -2.17
CA GLU A 21 -4.31 -8.24 -2.01
C GLU A 21 -4.37 -7.26 -0.83
N MET A 22 -5.31 -7.42 0.11
CA MET A 22 -5.53 -6.48 1.23
C MET A 22 -4.26 -6.07 1.99
N TYR A 23 -3.29 -6.98 2.14
CA TYR A 23 -2.01 -6.69 2.81
C TYR A 23 -1.21 -5.56 2.13
N ALA A 24 -1.36 -5.41 0.79
CA ALA A 24 -0.71 -4.36 0.02
C ALA A 24 -1.26 -2.96 0.28
N ALA A 25 -2.37 -2.82 1.02
CA ALA A 25 -2.85 -1.51 1.46
C ALA A 25 -1.85 -0.79 2.38
N ASN A 26 -0.98 -1.54 3.07
CA ASN A 26 0.10 -0.98 3.89
C ASN A 26 1.33 -0.62 3.03
N CYS A 27 1.21 0.46 2.27
CA CYS A 27 2.32 1.09 1.56
C CYS A 27 2.77 2.36 2.28
N VAL A 28 4.04 2.73 2.11
CA VAL A 28 4.57 4.01 2.61
C VAL A 28 5.17 4.81 1.48
N ARG A 29 4.85 6.11 1.42
CA ARG A 29 5.50 7.02 0.48
C ARG A 29 6.75 7.63 1.12
N VAL A 30 7.86 7.57 0.40
CA VAL A 30 9.15 8.18 0.76
C VAL A 30 9.63 8.99 -0.44
N ASN A 31 9.54 10.31 -0.33
CA ASN A 31 9.84 11.26 -1.41
C ASN A 31 9.06 10.92 -2.70
N ASP A 32 9.79 10.53 -3.74
CA ASP A 32 9.27 10.19 -5.07
C ASP A 32 8.79 8.74 -5.19
N PHE A 33 9.09 7.89 -4.21
CA PHE A 33 8.81 6.47 -4.27
C PHE A 33 7.70 6.06 -3.31
N VAL A 34 6.86 5.12 -3.74
CA VAL A 34 5.99 4.33 -2.89
C VAL A 34 6.66 2.99 -2.65
N VAL A 35 6.91 2.68 -1.38
CA VAL A 35 7.42 1.39 -0.93
C VAL A 35 6.22 0.52 -0.60
N MET A 36 6.18 -0.67 -1.21
CA MET A 36 5.08 -1.63 -1.06
C MET A 36 5.61 -3.03 -0.75
N PRO A 37 4.84 -3.89 -0.06
CA PRO A 37 5.21 -5.30 0.05
C PRO A 37 5.24 -5.96 -1.33
N ALA A 38 6.21 -6.84 -1.56
CA ALA A 38 6.33 -7.59 -2.80
C ALA A 38 5.25 -8.68 -2.92
N GLY A 39 4.89 -9.06 -4.16
CA GLY A 39 3.95 -10.16 -4.42
C GLY A 39 2.49 -9.75 -4.68
N PHE A 40 2.22 -8.45 -4.82
CA PHE A 40 0.87 -7.90 -5.03
C PHE A 40 0.77 -7.15 -6.37
N PRO A 41 0.74 -7.89 -7.50
CA PRO A 41 0.87 -7.31 -8.84
C PRO A 41 -0.27 -6.38 -9.25
N ARG A 42 -1.53 -6.62 -8.81
CA ARG A 42 -2.65 -5.75 -9.22
C ARG A 42 -2.57 -4.40 -8.53
N THR A 43 -2.23 -4.38 -7.25
CA THR A 43 -1.97 -3.17 -6.47
C THR A 43 -0.82 -2.38 -7.07
N LYS A 44 0.29 -3.07 -7.42
CA LYS A 44 1.43 -2.45 -8.09
C LYS A 44 1.03 -1.79 -9.40
N GLN A 45 0.24 -2.48 -10.25
CA GLN A 45 -0.23 -1.94 -11.52
C GLN A 45 -1.12 -0.70 -11.34
N LYS A 46 -2.06 -0.73 -10.37
CA LYS A 46 -2.90 0.43 -10.04
C LYS A 46 -2.06 1.64 -9.63
N LEU A 47 -1.07 1.44 -8.77
CA LEU A 47 -0.16 2.52 -8.33
C LEU A 47 0.70 3.07 -9.48
N ILE A 48 1.22 2.21 -10.37
CA ILE A 48 1.97 2.64 -11.55
C ILE A 48 1.07 3.41 -12.52
N GLY A 49 -0.17 2.95 -12.74
CA GLY A 49 -1.17 3.64 -13.56
C GLY A 49 -1.52 5.03 -13.03
N ASP A 50 -1.38 5.24 -11.72
CA ASP A 50 -1.56 6.52 -11.05
C ASP A 50 -0.29 7.40 -11.03
N GLY A 51 0.80 6.93 -11.65
CA GLY A 51 2.05 7.70 -11.83
C GLY A 51 3.07 7.58 -10.71
N PHE A 52 2.89 6.64 -9.77
CA PHE A 52 3.84 6.44 -8.68
C PHE A 52 5.06 5.61 -9.11
N LYS A 53 6.25 5.98 -8.61
CA LYS A 53 7.44 5.13 -8.71
C LYS A 53 7.41 4.11 -7.58
N ILE A 54 7.52 2.83 -7.91
CA ILE A 54 7.35 1.75 -6.93
C ILE A 54 8.69 1.11 -6.54
N LYS A 55 8.87 0.84 -5.24
CA LYS A 55 9.87 -0.09 -4.72
C LYS A 55 9.20 -1.21 -3.95
N GLU A 56 9.44 -2.45 -4.36
CA GLU A 56 8.93 -3.63 -3.67
C GLU A 56 9.92 -4.10 -2.61
N VAL A 57 9.40 -4.51 -1.45
CA VAL A 57 10.21 -5.04 -0.34
C VAL A 57 9.60 -6.37 0.12
N GLN A 58 10.45 -7.37 0.36
CA GLN A 58 10.01 -8.65 0.90
C GLN A 58 9.57 -8.48 2.35
N MET A 59 8.30 -8.80 2.63
CA MET A 59 7.67 -8.58 3.93
C MET A 59 7.12 -9.87 4.57
N SER A 60 7.38 -11.04 3.97
CA SER A 60 6.76 -12.32 4.37
C SER A 60 6.98 -12.70 5.83
N GLU A 61 8.15 -12.39 6.40
CA GLU A 61 8.46 -12.71 7.80
C GLU A 61 7.74 -11.78 8.78
N PHE A 62 7.64 -10.49 8.46
CA PHE A 62 6.94 -9.51 9.29
C PHE A 62 5.42 -9.67 9.20
N GLN A 63 4.92 -10.09 8.03
CA GLN A 63 3.50 -10.38 7.81
C GLN A 63 2.97 -11.45 8.77
N LYS A 64 3.79 -12.43 9.19
CA LYS A 64 3.39 -13.49 10.13
C LYS A 64 2.98 -12.97 11.51
N ILE A 65 3.42 -11.77 11.88
CA ILE A 65 3.16 -11.12 13.17
C ILE A 65 2.42 -9.78 12.99
N ASP A 66 1.65 -9.64 11.91
CA ASP A 66 0.89 -8.44 11.56
C ASP A 66 1.73 -7.16 11.39
N GLY A 67 3.03 -7.31 11.11
CA GLY A 67 3.96 -6.21 10.90
C GLY A 67 3.99 -5.73 9.45
N GLY A 68 3.69 -4.45 9.20
CA GLY A 68 3.76 -3.82 7.87
C GLY A 68 4.82 -2.71 7.75
N LEU A 69 5.00 -2.17 6.54
CA LEU A 69 6.02 -1.15 6.25
C LEU A 69 5.84 0.13 7.09
N SER A 70 4.59 0.52 7.34
CA SER A 70 4.27 1.68 8.17
C SER A 70 4.77 1.56 9.61
N CYS A 71 4.76 0.34 10.18
CA CYS A 71 5.14 0.03 11.55
C CYS A 71 6.66 0.03 11.76
N LEU A 72 7.44 -0.19 10.70
CA LEU A 72 8.89 -0.43 10.76
C LEU A 72 9.73 0.84 10.55
N SER A 73 9.12 2.02 10.57
CA SER A 73 9.88 3.27 10.45
C SER A 73 9.17 4.46 11.07
N LEU A 74 9.96 5.36 11.63
CA LEU A 74 9.56 6.73 11.96
C LEU A 74 9.96 7.63 10.80
N ARG A 75 9.02 8.46 10.34
CA ARG A 75 9.18 9.32 9.16
C ARG A 75 8.68 10.72 9.53
N PHE A 76 9.45 11.74 9.17
CA PHE A 76 9.21 13.16 9.48
C PHE A 76 9.43 14.02 8.24
#